data_AF-A0A499UGG0-F1
#
_entry.id   AF-A0A499UGG0-F1
#
_cell.length_a   1.000
_cell.length_b   1.000
_cell.length_c   1.000
_cell.angle_alpha   90.00
_cell.angle_beta   90.00
_cell.angle_gamma   90.00
#
_symmetry.space_group_name_H-M   'P 1'
#
loop_
_entity.id
_entity.type
_entity.pdbx_description
1 polymer ?
#
loop_
_entity_poly.entity_id
_entity_poly.type
_entity_poly.pdbx_seq_one_letter_code
_entity_poly.pdbx_strand_id
1 'polypeptide(L)'
;MVNRESARHWRYPQLPGVDLLRARYIHKTFVWHTHEAFVIAAITEGVEEFHHRGTVERTGPGGLALINPEVPHTGRAGAPEGWAYSVLYPAADLVAGVAAETSTLRGTAGFRVPSVDDPQGARLVTAVHRAAEEGNALAADSLLRIVLARLLRDHGGPLPERTARTAGARRAARARAILQERMADPPSLERLAAELDTGPFALLRAFRAVNGMPPHTWLTDARVRRARQLLDAGTAPAEVAVAVGFTDQSHLNRHFTRIVGCHRALTGGSAQERTRLDPKRSPNVPGVSEQIEMRTDPAAPPADSAVVRDALGVGVAVGLSGFAFGVTSAGAGLGLLQTCALSLLVFTGASQFALVGALAAGGNPFTAAAGAFFLGVRNAFYGLRLSGLLELPGAVRPLAAHWVIDETSAVALAQPDRRTARLGFTIAGLTLYVLWNLTTLIGALGASALGDTDAWGLDAAGPAVFLALLAPMLSGTVERAVAGLGVLLVLLCQPVLPAGVPVLVAALAAPAVLTVHGRMTRGTEPGERR
;
A
#
# COMPACT_ATOMS: atom_id res chain seq x y z
N MET A 1 28.91 -10.74 4.58
CA MET A 1 28.57 -9.58 3.74
C MET A 1 27.07 -9.36 3.84
N VAL A 2 26.62 -8.19 4.26
CA VAL A 2 25.19 -7.93 4.53
C VAL A 2 24.44 -7.91 3.20
N ASN A 3 23.42 -8.77 3.11
CA ASN A 3 22.52 -8.91 1.96
C ASN A 3 21.59 -7.67 1.90
N ARG A 4 22.09 -6.50 1.47
CA ARG A 4 21.30 -5.26 1.37
C ARG A 4 20.54 -5.20 0.04
N GLU A 5 19.30 -4.73 0.08
CA GLU A 5 18.56 -4.30 -1.11
C GLU A 5 19.06 -2.92 -1.56
N SER A 6 19.11 -2.69 -2.88
CA SER A 6 19.50 -1.41 -3.46
C SER A 6 18.72 -1.16 -4.74
N ALA A 7 18.39 0.09 -5.04
CA ALA A 7 17.72 0.45 -6.28
C ALA A 7 18.13 1.87 -6.70
N ARG A 8 18.63 2.00 -7.92
CA ARG A 8 18.98 3.27 -8.55
C ARG A 8 18.21 3.38 -9.85
N HIS A 9 17.22 4.28 -9.88
CA HIS A 9 16.54 4.67 -11.11
C HIS A 9 17.03 6.07 -11.52
N TRP A 10 17.42 6.24 -12.78
CA TRP A 10 17.86 7.55 -13.28
C TRP A 10 17.61 7.69 -14.78
N ARG A 11 17.62 8.94 -15.22
CA ARG A 11 17.72 9.31 -16.63
C ARG A 11 19.13 9.78 -16.90
N TYR A 12 19.67 9.37 -18.04
CA TYR A 12 20.92 9.91 -18.53
C TYR A 12 20.58 10.91 -19.65
N PRO A 13 20.81 12.23 -19.47
CA PRO A 13 20.34 13.25 -20.42
C PRO A 13 20.78 13.03 -21.87
N GLN A 14 21.93 12.39 -22.06
CA GLN A 14 22.51 12.07 -23.36
C GLN A 14 21.93 10.78 -23.99
N LEU A 15 21.03 10.09 -23.30
CA LEU A 15 20.19 8.99 -23.80
C LEU A 15 18.70 9.36 -23.66
N PRO A 16 18.19 10.28 -24.50
CA PRO A 16 16.80 10.71 -24.42
C PRO A 16 15.85 9.53 -24.70
N GLY A 17 14.73 9.49 -23.98
CA GLY A 17 13.71 8.45 -24.16
C GLY A 17 14.07 7.10 -23.55
N VAL A 18 15.08 7.03 -22.67
CA VAL A 18 15.45 5.80 -21.96
C VAL A 18 15.63 6.10 -20.48
N ASP A 19 14.87 5.38 -19.65
CA ASP A 19 15.16 5.33 -18.21
C ASP A 19 16.02 4.10 -17.91
N LEU A 20 16.87 4.23 -16.88
CA LEU A 20 17.79 3.20 -16.44
C LEU A 20 17.45 2.83 -15.00
N LEU A 21 17.38 1.52 -14.71
CA LEU A 21 17.29 1.01 -13.35
C LEU A 21 18.37 -0.04 -13.12
N ARG A 22 19.12 0.09 -12.03
CA ARG A 22 19.93 -0.99 -11.49
C ARG A 22 19.45 -1.27 -10.08
N ALA A 23 19.12 -2.52 -9.79
CA ALA A 23 18.62 -2.87 -8.46
C ALA A 23 19.00 -4.27 -8.04
N ARG A 24 18.92 -4.48 -6.73
CA ARG A 24 19.01 -5.76 -6.04
C ARG A 24 17.90 -5.83 -5.01
N TYR A 25 17.09 -6.86 -5.09
CA TYR A 25 15.92 -7.06 -4.26
C TYR A 25 15.94 -8.45 -3.63
N ILE A 26 15.46 -8.58 -2.40
CA ILE A 26 15.38 -9.82 -1.64
C ILE A 26 13.92 -10.06 -1.20
N HIS A 27 13.30 -9.06 -0.58
CA HIS A 27 11.93 -9.13 -0.05
C HIS A 27 10.93 -8.34 -0.90
N LYS A 28 11.41 -7.47 -1.79
CA LYS A 28 10.53 -6.67 -2.66
C LYS A 28 9.63 -7.56 -3.50
N THR A 29 8.33 -7.26 -3.44
CA THR A 29 7.31 -7.80 -4.35
C THR A 29 6.62 -6.64 -5.06
N PHE A 30 6.71 -6.61 -6.37
CA PHE A 30 5.95 -5.74 -7.25
C PHE A 30 4.57 -6.35 -7.49
N VAL A 31 3.53 -5.59 -7.15
CA VAL A 31 2.14 -5.94 -7.46
C VAL A 31 1.89 -5.86 -8.97
N TRP A 32 0.70 -6.26 -9.42
CA TRP A 32 0.30 -6.06 -10.81
C TRP A 32 0.46 -4.60 -11.24
N HIS A 33 1.28 -4.37 -12.26
CA HIS A 33 1.56 -3.05 -12.81
C HIS A 33 1.87 -3.13 -14.31
N THR A 34 1.91 -1.98 -14.97
CA THR A 34 2.33 -1.82 -16.36
C THR A 34 3.36 -0.70 -16.51
N HIS A 35 4.05 -0.70 -17.65
CA HIS A 35 5.00 0.36 -18.04
C HIS A 35 4.59 0.93 -19.39
N GLU A 36 4.84 2.21 -19.63
CA GLU A 36 4.61 2.85 -20.94
C GLU A 36 5.78 2.57 -21.90
N ALA A 37 6.97 2.37 -21.34
CA ALA A 37 8.16 1.94 -22.05
C ALA A 37 8.24 0.41 -22.12
N PHE A 38 9.12 -0.09 -22.99
CA PHE A 38 9.55 -1.48 -22.92
C PHE A 38 10.32 -1.72 -21.62
N VAL A 39 10.34 -2.96 -21.13
CA VAL A 39 11.22 -3.38 -20.04
C VAL A 39 12.18 -4.42 -20.59
N ILE A 40 13.48 -4.11 -20.58
CA ILE A 40 14.54 -5.03 -20.96
C ILE A 40 15.44 -5.19 -19.73
N ALA A 41 15.18 -6.22 -18.92
CA ALA A 41 15.88 -6.46 -17.66
C ALA A 41 16.89 -7.61 -17.81
N ALA A 42 18.17 -7.30 -17.68
CA ALA A 42 19.24 -8.28 -17.60
C ALA A 42 19.45 -8.72 -16.17
N ILE A 43 19.21 -10.00 -15.89
CA ILE A 43 19.42 -10.57 -14.56
C ILE A 43 20.91 -10.88 -14.40
N THR A 44 21.52 -10.29 -13.37
CA THR A 44 22.95 -10.43 -13.08
C THR A 44 23.22 -11.39 -11.93
N GLU A 45 22.28 -11.50 -10.97
CA GLU A 45 22.37 -12.43 -9.83
C GLU A 45 20.97 -12.92 -9.45
N GLY A 46 20.91 -14.10 -8.83
CA GLY A 46 19.66 -14.66 -8.29
C GLY A 46 18.62 -14.97 -9.37
N VAL A 47 17.34 -14.99 -8.99
CA VAL A 47 16.23 -15.33 -9.90
C VAL A 47 15.09 -14.34 -9.74
N GLU A 48 14.72 -13.66 -10.82
CA GLU A 48 13.47 -12.91 -10.88
C GLU A 48 12.33 -13.86 -11.27
N GLU A 49 11.25 -13.82 -10.50
CA GLU A 49 10.00 -14.50 -10.84
C GLU A 49 8.89 -13.48 -11.06
N PHE A 50 8.15 -13.61 -12.16
CA PHE A 50 7.06 -12.70 -12.48
C PHE A 50 5.90 -13.40 -13.16
N HIS A 51 4.68 -12.96 -12.85
CA HIS A 51 3.50 -13.37 -13.58
C HIS A 51 3.37 -12.53 -14.85
N HIS A 52 3.17 -13.18 -15.99
CA HIS A 52 2.97 -12.53 -17.28
C HIS A 52 1.95 -13.33 -18.10
N ARG A 53 0.87 -12.68 -18.58
CA ARG A 53 -0.19 -13.31 -19.41
C ARG A 53 -0.73 -14.66 -18.89
N GLY A 54 -0.76 -14.85 -17.58
CA GLY A 54 -1.28 -16.06 -16.93
C GLY A 54 -0.25 -17.17 -16.71
N THR A 55 0.99 -17.02 -17.18
CA THR A 55 2.12 -17.89 -16.84
C THR A 55 3.00 -17.23 -15.77
N VAL A 56 3.74 -18.07 -15.05
CA VAL A 56 4.80 -17.63 -14.14
C VAL A 56 6.13 -17.87 -14.85
N GLU A 57 6.87 -16.81 -15.08
CA GLU A 57 8.20 -16.84 -15.69
C GLU A 57 9.27 -16.73 -14.61
N ARG A 58 10.39 -17.44 -14.80
CA ARG A 58 11.57 -17.37 -13.91
C ARG A 58 12.81 -17.13 -14.75
N THR A 59 13.52 -16.04 -14.47
CA THR A 59 14.71 -15.63 -15.22
C THR A 59 15.90 -15.56 -14.28
N GLY A 60 16.93 -16.36 -14.56
CA GLY A 60 18.18 -16.40 -13.80
C GLY A 60 19.32 -15.61 -14.47
N PRO A 61 20.54 -15.65 -13.91
CA PRO A 61 21.66 -14.84 -14.38
C PRO A 61 22.03 -15.15 -15.84
N GLY A 62 22.25 -14.11 -16.63
CA GLY A 62 22.47 -14.22 -18.08
C GLY A 62 21.18 -14.24 -18.91
N GLY A 63 20.02 -14.40 -18.25
CA GLY A 63 18.73 -14.24 -18.88
C GLY A 63 18.26 -12.78 -18.97
N LEU A 64 17.32 -12.55 -19.88
CA LEU A 64 16.61 -11.29 -20.05
C LEU A 64 15.12 -11.47 -19.78
N ALA A 65 14.54 -10.61 -18.94
CA ALA A 65 13.09 -10.41 -18.92
C ALA A 65 12.71 -9.29 -19.90
N LEU A 66 11.76 -9.58 -20.79
CA LEU A 66 11.37 -8.73 -21.92
C LEU A 66 9.87 -8.43 -21.82
N ILE A 67 9.51 -7.25 -21.31
CA ILE A 67 8.10 -6.86 -21.19
C ILE A 67 7.76 -5.75 -22.18
N ASN A 68 6.72 -5.98 -22.96
CA ASN A 68 6.19 -4.97 -23.89
C ASN A 68 5.41 -3.88 -23.12
N PRO A 69 5.30 -2.67 -23.70
CA PRO A 69 4.46 -1.61 -23.17
C PRO A 69 3.03 -2.06 -22.86
N GLU A 70 2.48 -1.53 -21.78
CA GLU A 70 1.12 -1.76 -21.29
C GLU A 70 0.78 -3.23 -21.01
N VAL A 71 1.78 -4.12 -20.93
CA VAL A 71 1.55 -5.52 -20.57
C VAL A 71 1.63 -5.69 -19.04
N PRO A 72 0.54 -6.13 -18.39
CA PRO A 72 0.52 -6.39 -16.95
C PRO A 72 1.51 -7.47 -16.56
N HIS A 73 2.24 -7.19 -15.49
CA HIS A 73 3.10 -8.17 -14.84
C HIS A 73 3.28 -7.87 -13.35
N THR A 74 3.85 -8.84 -12.63
CA THR A 74 4.34 -8.71 -11.26
C THR A 74 5.86 -8.78 -11.24
N GLY A 75 6.48 -8.85 -10.06
CA GLY A 75 7.90 -9.19 -9.93
C GLY A 75 8.23 -9.53 -8.49
N ARG A 76 8.95 -10.62 -8.24
CA ARG A 76 9.38 -11.03 -6.91
C ARG A 76 10.66 -11.85 -6.99
N ALA A 77 11.28 -12.08 -5.84
CA ALA A 77 12.38 -13.01 -5.76
C ALA A 77 11.88 -14.44 -6.01
N GLY A 78 12.49 -15.12 -6.97
CA GLY A 78 12.29 -16.54 -7.22
C GLY A 78 13.13 -17.44 -6.32
N ALA A 79 14.06 -16.87 -5.55
CA ALA A 79 14.95 -17.60 -4.64
C ALA A 79 15.24 -16.79 -3.37
N PRO A 80 15.59 -17.42 -2.23
CA PRO A 80 15.81 -16.73 -0.95
C PRO A 80 16.91 -15.66 -0.96
N GLU A 81 17.90 -15.82 -1.83
CA GLU A 81 19.01 -14.87 -2.03
C GLU A 81 18.59 -13.57 -2.73
N GLY A 82 17.38 -13.52 -3.29
CA GLY A 82 16.88 -12.38 -4.05
C GLY A 82 17.23 -12.43 -5.54
N TRP A 83 17.25 -11.27 -6.18
CA TRP A 83 17.76 -11.08 -7.54
C TRP A 83 18.38 -9.70 -7.71
N ALA A 84 19.33 -9.59 -8.63
CA ALA A 84 19.89 -8.32 -9.07
C ALA A 84 19.78 -8.20 -10.59
N TYR A 85 19.51 -6.98 -11.07
CA TYR A 85 19.34 -6.72 -12.49
C TYR A 85 19.79 -5.33 -12.93
N SER A 86 20.02 -5.20 -14.24
CA SER A 86 20.13 -3.91 -14.94
C SER A 86 19.02 -3.83 -15.98
N VAL A 87 18.19 -2.80 -15.90
CA VAL A 87 16.97 -2.64 -16.70
C VAL A 87 17.10 -1.41 -17.58
N LEU A 88 16.76 -1.57 -18.87
CA LEU A 88 16.54 -0.47 -19.80
C LEU A 88 15.04 -0.30 -19.99
N TYR A 89 14.57 0.96 -19.92
CA TYR A 89 13.20 1.33 -20.26
C TYR A 89 13.14 2.23 -21.50
N PRO A 90 13.40 1.68 -22.71
CA PRO A 90 13.34 2.48 -23.92
C PRO A 90 11.89 2.79 -24.30
N ALA A 91 11.63 4.05 -24.62
CA ALA A 91 10.33 4.51 -25.11
C ALA A 91 9.91 3.76 -26.37
N ALA A 92 8.60 3.60 -26.57
CA ALA A 92 8.06 2.85 -27.69
C ALA A 92 8.50 3.42 -29.05
N ASP A 93 8.56 4.75 -29.19
CA ASP A 93 8.99 5.42 -30.42
C ASP A 93 10.46 5.15 -30.76
N LEU A 94 11.33 5.04 -29.74
CA LEU A 94 12.73 4.69 -29.92
C LEU A 94 12.88 3.27 -30.47
N VAL A 95 12.15 2.31 -29.87
CA VAL A 95 12.15 0.92 -30.32
C VAL A 95 11.57 0.81 -31.74
N ALA A 96 10.50 1.56 -32.03
CA ALA A 96 9.91 1.63 -33.37
C ALA A 96 10.89 2.20 -34.41
N GLY A 97 11.64 3.25 -34.07
CA GLY A 97 12.68 3.82 -34.93
C GLY A 97 13.77 2.80 -35.26
N VAL A 98 14.30 2.12 -34.25
CA VAL A 98 15.30 1.04 -34.47
C VAL A 98 14.70 -0.09 -35.31
N ALA A 99 13.46 -0.52 -35.02
CA ALA A 99 12.80 -1.57 -35.78
C ALA A 99 12.63 -1.20 -37.27
N ALA A 100 12.31 0.06 -37.57
CA ALA A 100 12.15 0.55 -38.95
C ALA A 100 13.47 0.54 -39.73
N GLU A 101 14.60 0.77 -39.07
CA GLU A 101 15.93 0.77 -39.69
C GLU A 101 16.54 -0.63 -39.83
N THR A 102 16.32 -1.50 -38.83
CA THR A 102 17.08 -2.75 -38.70
C THR A 102 16.26 -4.03 -38.92
N SER A 103 14.95 -3.92 -39.14
CA SER A 103 14.06 -5.06 -39.28
C SER A 103 13.10 -4.92 -40.46
N THR A 104 12.52 -6.03 -40.89
CA THR A 104 11.46 -6.06 -41.90
C THR A 104 10.06 -6.22 -41.26
N LEU A 105 9.94 -5.96 -39.96
CA LEU A 105 8.68 -6.14 -39.23
C LEU A 105 7.62 -5.15 -39.74
N ARG A 106 6.42 -5.67 -40.01
CA ARG A 106 5.25 -4.86 -40.36
C ARG A 106 4.34 -4.72 -39.15
N GLY A 107 3.89 -3.50 -38.86
CA GLY A 107 3.07 -3.19 -37.68
C GLY A 107 3.90 -2.80 -36.46
N THR A 108 3.27 -2.78 -35.28
CA THR A 108 3.95 -2.40 -34.03
C THR A 108 4.96 -3.47 -33.61
N ALA A 109 6.25 -3.11 -33.56
CA ALA A 109 7.30 -4.02 -33.11
C ALA A 109 7.21 -4.30 -31.60
N GLY A 110 7.52 -5.53 -31.19
CA GLY A 110 7.72 -5.88 -29.80
C GLY A 110 8.28 -7.29 -29.61
N PHE A 111 8.46 -7.71 -28.37
CA PHE A 111 9.03 -9.01 -28.01
C PHE A 111 7.95 -10.10 -27.96
N ARG A 112 8.22 -11.24 -28.59
CA ARG A 112 7.26 -12.37 -28.67
C ARG A 112 7.26 -13.24 -27.40
N VAL A 113 8.38 -13.24 -26.69
CA VAL A 113 8.63 -14.06 -25.49
C VAL A 113 8.98 -13.16 -24.31
N PRO A 114 8.47 -13.45 -23.11
CA PRO A 114 8.67 -12.60 -21.93
C PRO A 114 10.00 -12.83 -21.21
N SER A 115 10.65 -13.96 -21.48
CA SER A 115 11.93 -14.34 -20.88
C SER A 115 12.76 -15.13 -21.89
N VAL A 116 14.07 -14.88 -21.93
CA VAL A 116 15.04 -15.59 -22.78
C VAL A 116 16.34 -15.81 -22.04
N ASP A 117 17.00 -16.94 -22.29
CA ASP A 117 18.40 -17.13 -21.92
C ASP A 117 19.28 -16.56 -23.04
N ASP A 118 19.81 -15.36 -22.80
CA ASP A 118 20.61 -14.62 -23.78
C ASP A 118 21.77 -13.88 -23.09
N PRO A 119 22.86 -14.61 -22.78
CA PRO A 119 23.98 -14.04 -22.04
C PRO A 119 24.66 -12.88 -22.76
N GLN A 120 24.62 -12.85 -24.09
CA GLN A 120 25.19 -11.76 -24.87
C GLN A 120 24.31 -10.50 -24.78
N GLY A 121 22.99 -10.65 -24.91
CA GLY A 121 22.05 -9.54 -24.72
C GLY A 121 22.14 -8.96 -23.30
N ALA A 122 22.21 -9.82 -22.27
CA ALA A 122 22.39 -9.42 -20.88
C ALA A 122 23.70 -8.63 -20.65
N ARG A 123 24.81 -9.06 -21.28
CA ARG A 123 26.08 -8.33 -21.24
C ARG A 123 25.99 -6.96 -21.93
N LEU A 124 25.32 -6.87 -23.08
CA LEU A 124 25.13 -5.60 -23.78
C LEU A 124 24.29 -4.62 -22.96
N VAL A 125 23.19 -5.07 -22.36
CA VAL A 125 22.38 -4.25 -21.43
C VAL A 125 23.24 -3.73 -20.28
N THR A 126 24.06 -4.59 -19.68
CA THR A 126 24.99 -4.19 -18.61
C THR A 126 26.05 -3.20 -19.10
N ALA A 127 26.52 -3.34 -20.35
CA ALA A 127 27.48 -2.44 -20.96
C ALA A 127 26.89 -1.05 -21.27
N VAL A 128 25.61 -0.97 -21.69
CA VAL A 128 24.89 0.31 -21.83
C VAL A 128 24.86 1.05 -20.49
N HIS A 129 24.51 0.34 -19.42
CA HIS A 129 24.51 0.90 -18.05
C HIS A 129 25.89 1.42 -17.66
N ARG A 130 26.94 0.61 -17.87
CA ARG A 130 28.33 1.02 -17.56
C ARG A 130 28.74 2.27 -18.33
N ALA A 131 28.50 2.32 -19.64
CA ALA A 131 28.84 3.46 -20.46
C ALA A 131 28.10 4.74 -20.02
N ALA A 132 26.83 4.62 -19.63
CA ALA A 132 26.07 5.75 -19.09
C ALA A 132 26.59 6.21 -17.72
N GLU A 133 27.01 5.28 -16.85
CA GLU A 133 27.63 5.58 -15.55
C GLU A 133 28.99 6.28 -15.69
N GLU A 134 29.76 5.92 -16.71
CA GLU A 134 31.05 6.53 -17.05
C GLU A 134 30.90 7.86 -17.82
N GLY A 135 29.68 8.27 -18.16
CA GLY A 135 29.43 9.49 -18.95
C GLY A 135 29.82 9.38 -20.42
N ASN A 136 30.04 8.17 -20.93
CA ASN A 136 30.39 7.93 -22.33
C ASN A 136 29.13 7.84 -23.20
N ALA A 137 28.61 9.02 -23.56
CA ALA A 137 27.37 9.16 -24.33
C ALA A 137 27.35 8.35 -25.63
N LEU A 138 28.41 8.43 -26.43
CA LEU A 138 28.47 7.76 -27.73
C LEU A 138 28.45 6.23 -27.58
N ALA A 139 29.21 5.69 -26.62
CA ALA A 139 29.22 4.26 -26.36
C ALA A 139 27.85 3.79 -25.84
N ALA A 140 27.23 4.54 -24.93
CA ALA A 140 25.94 4.19 -24.37
C ALA A 140 24.84 4.15 -25.44
N ASP A 141 24.77 5.16 -26.32
CA ASP A 141 23.79 5.22 -27.42
C ASP A 141 24.04 4.14 -28.48
N SER A 142 25.30 3.93 -28.86
CA SER A 142 25.67 2.90 -29.84
C SER A 142 25.31 1.50 -29.34
N LEU A 143 25.67 1.18 -28.09
CA LEU A 143 25.37 -0.11 -27.47
C LEU A 143 23.86 -0.33 -27.30
N LEU A 144 23.11 0.74 -26.98
CA LEU A 144 21.66 0.68 -26.87
C LEU A 144 21.03 0.31 -28.22
N ARG A 145 21.42 0.98 -29.30
CA ARG A 145 20.92 0.67 -30.66
C ARG A 145 21.30 -0.74 -31.08
N ILE A 146 22.52 -1.17 -30.80
CA ILE A 146 23.00 -2.54 -31.08
C ILE A 146 22.15 -3.58 -30.33
N VAL A 147 21.92 -3.41 -29.03
CA VAL A 147 21.16 -4.38 -28.24
C VAL A 147 19.69 -4.40 -28.66
N LEU A 148 19.08 -3.25 -28.94
CA LEU A 148 17.70 -3.19 -29.44
C LEU A 148 17.56 -3.89 -30.79
N ALA A 149 18.43 -3.60 -31.75
CA ALA A 149 18.40 -4.21 -33.07
C ALA A 149 18.56 -5.74 -33.00
N ARG A 150 19.48 -6.22 -32.14
CA ARG A 150 19.71 -7.65 -31.92
C ARG A 150 18.49 -8.31 -31.27
N LEU A 151 17.98 -7.76 -30.17
CA LEU A 151 16.82 -8.34 -29.47
C LEU A 151 15.56 -8.35 -30.36
N LEU A 152 15.37 -7.32 -31.19
CA LEU A 152 14.27 -7.29 -32.17
C LEU A 152 14.44 -8.34 -33.28
N ARG A 153 15.67 -8.58 -33.74
CA ARG A 153 15.95 -9.62 -34.73
C ARG A 153 15.67 -11.02 -34.17
N ASP A 154 16.17 -11.29 -32.96
CA ASP A 154 16.21 -12.65 -32.42
C ASP A 154 14.91 -13.02 -31.69
N HIS A 155 14.28 -12.03 -31.05
CA HIS A 155 13.10 -12.24 -30.17
C HIS A 155 11.91 -11.34 -30.53
N GLY A 156 12.11 -10.39 -31.44
CA GLY A 156 11.06 -9.48 -31.89
C GLY A 156 10.07 -10.11 -32.85
N GLY A 157 8.94 -9.43 -33.00
CA GLY A 157 7.86 -9.78 -33.92
C GLY A 157 6.79 -8.68 -33.93
N PRO A 158 5.81 -8.77 -34.83
CA PRO A 158 4.66 -7.88 -34.79
C PRO A 158 3.83 -8.17 -33.53
N LEU A 159 3.57 -7.15 -32.72
CA LEU A 159 2.59 -7.26 -31.66
C LEU A 159 1.21 -7.40 -32.28
N PRO A 160 0.35 -8.32 -31.79
CA PRO A 160 -0.98 -8.49 -32.34
C PRO A 160 -1.77 -7.20 -32.14
N GLU A 161 -2.22 -6.60 -33.25
CA GLU A 161 -3.20 -5.52 -33.20
C GLU A 161 -4.47 -6.02 -32.53
N ARG A 162 -4.70 -5.55 -31.30
CA ARG A 162 -5.94 -5.80 -30.56
C ARG A 162 -7.05 -4.91 -31.12
N THR A 163 -7.47 -5.19 -32.34
CA THR A 163 -8.79 -4.71 -32.79
C THR A 163 -9.83 -5.33 -31.86
N ALA A 164 -10.67 -4.50 -31.25
CA ALA A 164 -11.73 -4.94 -30.37
C ALA A 164 -12.84 -5.64 -31.21
N ARG A 165 -12.59 -6.89 -31.59
CA ARG A 165 -13.45 -7.64 -32.52
C ARG A 165 -14.77 -8.06 -31.90
N THR A 166 -14.79 -8.33 -30.60
CA THR A 166 -16.02 -8.70 -29.87
C THR A 166 -16.69 -7.49 -29.23
N ALA A 167 -18.00 -7.56 -29.01
CA ALA A 167 -18.73 -6.52 -28.27
C ALA A 167 -18.17 -6.32 -26.85
N GLY A 168 -17.79 -7.41 -26.19
CA GLY A 168 -17.10 -7.36 -24.89
C GLY A 168 -15.76 -6.63 -24.96
N ALA A 169 -14.94 -6.88 -25.98
CA ALA A 169 -13.67 -6.17 -26.15
C ALA A 169 -13.86 -4.68 -26.43
N ARG A 170 -14.89 -4.31 -27.21
CA ARG A 170 -15.22 -2.90 -27.46
C ARG A 170 -15.65 -2.19 -26.18
N ARG A 171 -16.50 -2.84 -25.37
CA ARG A 171 -16.91 -2.34 -24.06
C ARG A 171 -15.72 -2.19 -23.11
N ALA A 172 -14.80 -3.16 -23.08
CA ALA A 172 -13.58 -3.07 -22.27
C ALA A 172 -12.68 -1.90 -22.69
N ALA A 173 -12.49 -1.69 -23.99
CA ALA A 173 -11.73 -0.55 -24.51
C ALA A 173 -12.40 0.79 -24.19
N ARG A 174 -13.74 0.87 -24.31
CA ARG A 174 -14.50 2.07 -23.95
C ARG A 174 -14.47 2.34 -22.45
N ALA A 175 -14.62 1.31 -21.62
CA ALA A 175 -14.48 1.41 -20.17
C ALA A 175 -13.11 1.96 -19.78
N ARG A 176 -12.04 1.49 -20.43
CA ARG A 176 -10.68 1.97 -20.22
C ARG A 176 -10.56 3.47 -20.53
N ALA A 177 -11.11 3.91 -21.65
CA ALA A 177 -11.11 5.32 -22.04
C ALA A 177 -11.87 6.20 -21.02
N ILE A 178 -13.05 5.75 -20.56
CA ILE A 178 -13.82 6.48 -19.53
C ILE A 178 -13.04 6.58 -18.22
N LEU A 179 -12.39 5.50 -17.79
CA LEU A 179 -11.59 5.49 -16.56
C LEU A 179 -10.33 6.38 -16.67
N GLN A 180 -9.74 6.51 -17.85
CA GLN A 180 -8.65 7.45 -18.10
C GLN A 180 -9.13 8.90 -18.04
N GLU A 181 -10.23 9.21 -18.72
CA GLU A 181 -10.81 10.55 -18.76
C GLU A 181 -11.27 11.01 -17.37
N ARG A 182 -11.92 10.11 -16.63
CA ARG A 182 -12.48 10.38 -15.29
C ARG A 182 -11.62 9.77 -14.19
N MET A 183 -10.30 9.85 -14.30
CA MET A 183 -9.42 9.18 -13.35
C MET A 183 -9.50 9.76 -11.94
N ALA A 184 -9.80 11.06 -11.79
CA ALA A 184 -9.92 11.70 -10.48
C ALA A 184 -11.19 11.26 -9.74
N ASP A 185 -12.31 11.22 -10.46
CA ASP A 185 -13.64 10.82 -9.97
C ASP A 185 -14.25 9.75 -10.88
N PRO A 186 -13.83 8.48 -10.74
CA PRO A 186 -14.26 7.39 -11.61
C PRO A 186 -15.69 6.94 -11.27
N PRO A 187 -16.51 6.55 -12.26
CA PRO A 187 -17.81 5.96 -11.99
C PRO A 187 -17.69 4.64 -11.23
N SER A 188 -18.74 4.28 -10.46
CA SER A 188 -18.84 2.93 -9.89
C SER A 188 -18.90 1.87 -11.00
N LEU A 189 -18.60 0.61 -10.66
CA LEU A 189 -18.65 -0.48 -11.63
C LEU A 189 -20.06 -0.64 -12.23
N GLU A 190 -21.10 -0.48 -11.41
CA GLU A 190 -22.50 -0.55 -11.82
C GLU A 190 -22.83 0.55 -12.82
N ARG A 191 -22.39 1.78 -12.54
CA ARG A 191 -22.61 2.93 -13.43
C ARG A 191 -21.82 2.79 -14.73
N LEU A 192 -20.57 2.36 -14.65
CA LEU A 192 -19.74 2.10 -15.82
C LEU A 192 -20.32 0.98 -16.69
N ALA A 193 -20.90 -0.05 -16.08
CA ALA A 193 -21.56 -1.13 -16.80
C ALA A 193 -22.87 -0.66 -17.46
N ALA A 194 -23.66 0.15 -16.75
CA ALA A 194 -24.88 0.76 -17.29
C ALA A 194 -24.57 1.71 -18.48
N GLU A 195 -23.56 2.58 -18.36
CA GLU A 195 -23.10 3.48 -19.44
C GLU A 195 -22.63 2.73 -20.70
N LEU A 196 -22.35 1.42 -20.59
CA LEU A 196 -21.86 0.57 -21.68
C LEU A 196 -22.85 -0.54 -22.09
N ASP A 197 -24.10 -0.44 -21.62
CA ASP A 197 -25.19 -1.39 -21.87
C ASP A 197 -24.78 -2.85 -21.60
N THR A 198 -24.19 -3.11 -20.43
CA THR A 198 -23.70 -4.43 -20.03
C THR A 198 -23.89 -4.70 -18.54
N GLY A 199 -23.84 -5.97 -18.14
CA GLY A 199 -23.80 -6.34 -16.72
C GLY A 199 -22.42 -6.12 -16.08
N PRO A 200 -22.34 -5.78 -14.77
CA PRO A 200 -21.08 -5.57 -14.05
C PRO A 200 -20.09 -6.73 -14.16
N PHE A 201 -20.55 -7.97 -13.97
CA PHE A 201 -19.71 -9.16 -14.08
C PHE A 201 -19.22 -9.42 -15.51
N ALA A 202 -20.05 -9.15 -16.52
CA ALA A 202 -19.65 -9.28 -17.91
C ALA A 202 -18.59 -8.24 -18.27
N LEU A 203 -18.72 -7.01 -17.77
CA LEU A 203 -17.71 -5.97 -17.92
C LEU A 203 -16.40 -6.34 -17.22
N LEU A 204 -16.44 -6.82 -15.97
CA LEU A 204 -15.24 -7.27 -15.25
C LEU A 204 -14.48 -8.36 -16.02
N ARG A 205 -15.19 -9.38 -16.50
CA ARG A 205 -14.58 -10.47 -17.27
C ARG A 205 -13.98 -9.95 -18.58
N ALA A 206 -14.73 -9.15 -19.33
CA ALA A 206 -14.24 -8.57 -20.59
C ALA A 206 -13.03 -7.65 -20.38
N PHE A 207 -13.07 -6.81 -19.34
CA PHE A 207 -11.99 -5.90 -19.00
C PHE A 207 -10.72 -6.67 -18.59
N ARG A 208 -10.84 -7.67 -17.72
CA ARG A 208 -9.70 -8.51 -17.33
C ARG A 208 -9.14 -9.30 -18.53
N ALA A 209 -9.99 -9.81 -19.42
CA ALA A 209 -9.56 -10.53 -20.61
C ALA A 209 -8.75 -9.64 -21.57
N VAL A 210 -9.14 -8.38 -21.74
CA VAL A 210 -8.48 -7.44 -22.65
C VAL A 210 -7.25 -6.78 -22.02
N ASN A 211 -7.38 -6.30 -20.78
CA ASN A 211 -6.37 -5.49 -20.11
C ASN A 211 -5.50 -6.28 -19.12
N GLY A 212 -5.74 -7.58 -18.95
CA GLY A 212 -4.98 -8.49 -18.07
C GLY A 212 -5.21 -8.29 -16.57
N MET A 213 -5.89 -7.23 -16.14
CA MET A 213 -6.18 -6.95 -14.73
C MET A 213 -7.60 -6.36 -14.53
N PRO A 214 -8.17 -6.41 -13.32
CA PRO A 214 -9.46 -5.80 -13.02
C PRO A 214 -9.44 -4.25 -13.13
N PRO A 215 -10.60 -3.60 -13.36
CA PRO A 215 -10.69 -2.15 -13.56
C PRO A 215 -10.06 -1.30 -12.46
N HIS A 216 -10.27 -1.63 -11.18
CA HIS A 216 -9.71 -0.86 -10.07
C HIS A 216 -8.19 -0.93 -9.99
N THR A 217 -7.62 -2.14 -10.15
CA THR A 217 -6.16 -2.34 -10.21
C THR A 217 -5.56 -1.59 -11.39
N TRP A 218 -6.24 -1.64 -12.54
CA TRP A 218 -5.83 -0.93 -13.74
C TRP A 218 -5.85 0.59 -13.56
N LEU A 219 -6.93 1.13 -12.99
CA LEU A 219 -7.04 2.56 -12.73
C LEU A 219 -5.93 3.02 -11.77
N THR A 220 -5.68 2.27 -10.70
CA THR A 220 -4.62 2.58 -9.74
C THR A 220 -3.25 2.65 -10.42
N ASP A 221 -2.94 1.68 -11.30
CA ASP A 221 -1.72 1.68 -12.12
C ASP A 221 -1.66 2.90 -13.06
N ALA A 222 -2.75 3.17 -13.78
CA ALA A 222 -2.86 4.31 -14.69
C ALA A 222 -2.66 5.66 -13.97
N ARG A 223 -3.20 5.81 -12.75
CA ARG A 223 -3.00 6.99 -11.90
C ARG A 223 -1.54 7.17 -11.52
N VAL A 224 -0.82 6.10 -11.19
CA VAL A 224 0.61 6.16 -10.87
C VAL A 224 1.44 6.54 -12.10
N ARG A 225 1.13 5.99 -13.28
CA ARG A 225 1.80 6.37 -14.52
C ARG A 225 1.58 7.85 -14.87
N ARG A 226 0.33 8.33 -14.75
CA ARG A 226 0.02 9.76 -14.96
C ARG A 226 0.70 10.65 -13.92
N ALA A 227 0.74 10.21 -12.66
CA ALA A 227 1.43 10.93 -11.60
C ALA A 227 2.92 11.08 -11.93
N ARG A 228 3.58 10.02 -12.42
CA ARG A 228 4.99 10.08 -12.84
C ARG A 228 5.23 11.16 -13.88
N GLN A 229 4.39 11.22 -14.92
CA GLN A 229 4.49 12.25 -15.97
C GLN A 229 4.33 13.67 -15.42
N LEU A 230 3.37 13.90 -14.51
CA LEU A 230 3.13 15.21 -13.91
C LEU A 230 4.28 15.65 -12.99
N LEU A 231 4.84 14.71 -12.22
CA LEU A 231 6.02 14.95 -11.37
C LEU A 231 7.26 15.25 -12.22
N ASP A 232 7.46 14.51 -13.31
CA ASP A 232 8.54 14.76 -14.27
C ASP A 232 8.42 16.14 -14.93
N ALA A 233 7.20 16.62 -15.11
CA ALA A 233 6.92 17.98 -15.60
C ALA A 233 7.06 19.07 -14.50
N GLY A 234 7.38 18.70 -13.25
CA GLY A 234 7.60 19.63 -12.15
C GLY A 234 6.37 20.01 -11.33
N THR A 235 5.24 19.32 -11.52
CA THR A 235 4.01 19.57 -10.73
C THR A 235 4.21 19.14 -9.28
N ALA A 236 3.68 19.91 -8.32
CA ALA A 236 3.87 19.62 -6.90
C ALA A 236 3.22 18.28 -6.48
N PRO A 237 3.89 17.44 -5.67
CA PRO A 237 3.39 16.12 -5.29
C PRO A 237 1.95 16.06 -4.74
N ALA A 238 1.55 17.05 -3.94
CA ALA A 238 0.20 17.13 -3.40
C ALA A 238 -0.85 17.44 -4.49
N GLU A 239 -0.53 18.36 -5.41
CA GLU A 239 -1.39 18.68 -6.56
C GLU A 239 -1.51 17.48 -7.49
N VAL A 240 -0.40 16.77 -7.74
CA VAL A 240 -0.41 15.54 -8.53
C VAL A 240 -1.34 14.50 -7.93
N ALA A 241 -1.29 14.29 -6.60
CA ALA A 241 -2.14 13.32 -5.93
C ALA A 241 -3.63 13.60 -6.18
N VAL A 242 -4.06 14.85 -6.00
CA VAL A 242 -5.45 15.26 -6.26
C VAL A 242 -5.79 15.13 -7.74
N ALA A 243 -4.94 15.62 -8.63
CA ALA A 243 -5.18 15.63 -10.07
C ALA A 243 -5.39 14.24 -10.67
N VAL A 244 -4.72 13.22 -10.14
CA VAL A 244 -4.88 11.83 -10.61
C VAL A 244 -5.91 11.04 -9.78
N GLY A 245 -6.49 11.60 -8.72
CA GLY A 245 -7.53 10.93 -7.92
C GLY A 245 -7.04 10.07 -6.76
N PHE A 246 -5.86 10.36 -6.20
CA PHE A 246 -5.50 9.90 -4.86
C PHE A 246 -6.02 10.87 -3.80
N THR A 247 -6.36 10.32 -2.64
CA THR A 247 -6.89 11.09 -1.49
C THR A 247 -5.93 12.17 -1.03
N ASP A 248 -4.64 11.84 -1.00
CA ASP A 248 -3.56 12.73 -0.55
C ASP A 248 -2.20 12.24 -1.08
N GLN A 249 -1.16 13.04 -0.87
CA GLN A 249 0.21 12.72 -1.28
C GLN A 249 0.74 11.43 -0.65
N SER A 250 0.37 11.12 0.60
CA SER A 250 0.81 9.90 1.28
C SER A 250 0.19 8.67 0.63
N HIS A 251 -1.08 8.74 0.24
CA HIS A 251 -1.76 7.71 -0.52
C HIS A 251 -1.09 7.49 -1.88
N LEU A 252 -0.82 8.56 -2.63
CA LEU A 252 -0.02 8.48 -3.86
C LEU A 252 1.33 7.81 -3.60
N ASN A 253 2.09 8.26 -2.59
CA ASN A 253 3.44 7.75 -2.31
C ASN A 253 3.45 6.25 -1.98
N ARG A 254 2.47 5.75 -1.23
CA ARG A 254 2.32 4.31 -0.95
C ARG A 254 2.15 3.50 -2.24
N HIS A 255 1.29 3.96 -3.15
CA HIS A 255 1.05 3.27 -4.42
C HIS A 255 2.23 3.41 -5.38
N PHE A 256 2.82 4.59 -5.46
CA PHE A 256 4.00 4.88 -6.25
C PHE A 256 5.17 3.99 -5.85
N THR A 257 5.46 3.86 -4.55
CA THR A 257 6.53 3.00 -4.04
C THR A 257 6.27 1.52 -4.32
N ARG A 258 4.99 1.09 -4.25
CA ARG A 258 4.60 -0.31 -4.50
C ARG A 258 4.73 -0.70 -5.97
N ILE A 259 4.45 0.23 -6.89
CA ILE A 259 4.43 0.00 -8.34
C ILE A 259 5.77 0.35 -9.00
N VAL A 260 6.37 1.50 -8.68
CA VAL A 260 7.59 2.03 -9.34
C VAL A 260 8.87 1.61 -8.61
N GLY A 261 8.79 1.26 -7.32
CA GLY A 261 9.94 0.76 -6.56
C GLY A 261 10.95 1.82 -6.08
N CYS A 262 10.94 3.06 -6.58
CA CYS A 262 11.86 4.14 -6.17
C CYS A 262 11.14 5.48 -5.86
N HIS A 263 11.70 6.25 -4.91
CA HIS A 263 11.05 7.39 -4.24
C HIS A 263 11.45 8.80 -4.75
N ARG A 264 12.31 8.91 -5.78
CA ARG A 264 13.04 10.18 -6.03
C ARG A 264 12.19 11.37 -6.53
N ALA A 265 11.00 11.13 -7.07
CA ALA A 265 10.18 12.18 -7.68
C ALA A 265 9.26 12.93 -6.68
N LEU A 266 9.07 12.43 -5.45
CA LEU A 266 8.03 12.92 -4.52
C LEU A 266 8.56 13.73 -3.32
N THR A 267 9.87 13.82 -3.14
CA THR A 267 10.53 14.63 -2.10
C THR A 267 11.09 15.89 -2.76
N GLY A 268 10.32 16.98 -2.70
CA GLY A 268 10.67 18.28 -3.30
C GLY A 268 11.91 18.94 -2.68
N GLY A 269 13.09 18.59 -3.18
CA GLY A 269 14.35 19.28 -2.91
C GLY A 269 14.93 19.85 -4.20
N SER A 270 14.68 21.12 -4.45
CA SER A 270 15.43 21.93 -5.41
C SER A 270 16.92 21.97 -5.02
N ALA A 271 17.76 21.20 -5.71
CA ALA A 271 19.21 21.39 -5.72
C ALA A 271 19.66 21.59 -7.17
N GLN A 272 19.34 22.77 -7.68
CA GLN A 272 20.00 23.36 -8.83
C GLN A 272 21.37 23.85 -8.35
N GLU A 273 22.34 22.94 -8.23
CA GLU A 273 23.70 23.32 -7.86
C GLU A 273 24.40 23.90 -9.11
N ARG A 274 24.41 25.23 -9.15
CA ARG A 274 25.19 26.05 -10.08
C ARG A 274 26.66 25.63 -10.00
N THR A 275 27.13 24.87 -10.99
CA THR A 275 28.56 24.69 -11.22
C THR A 275 29.17 26.04 -11.62
N ARG A 276 29.75 26.76 -10.67
CA ARG A 276 30.76 27.78 -10.99
C ARG A 276 32.00 27.03 -11.45
N LEU A 277 32.23 27.01 -12.76
CA LEU A 277 33.51 26.64 -13.35
C LEU A 277 34.52 27.75 -13.05
N ASP A 278 35.51 27.45 -12.20
CA ASP A 278 36.71 28.26 -12.04
C ASP A 278 37.83 27.62 -12.87
N PRO A 279 38.28 28.23 -13.99
CA PRO A 279 39.15 27.58 -14.96
C PRO A 279 40.61 27.86 -14.61
N LYS A 280 41.21 27.14 -13.65
CA LYS A 280 42.67 27.02 -13.49
C LYS A 280 43.06 26.01 -12.40
N ARG A 281 43.13 24.73 -12.76
CA ARG A 281 44.14 23.75 -12.30
C ARG A 281 43.82 22.37 -12.87
N SER A 282 44.64 21.90 -13.81
CA SER A 282 44.99 20.47 -13.84
C SER A 282 46.12 20.26 -12.84
N PRO A 283 46.12 19.12 -12.13
CA PRO A 283 47.23 18.20 -12.32
C PRO A 283 46.82 16.72 -12.38
N ASN A 284 47.78 15.96 -12.89
CA ASN A 284 47.79 14.54 -13.24
C ASN A 284 48.02 13.64 -11.99
N VAL A 285 47.18 12.59 -11.82
CA VAL A 285 47.43 11.22 -11.27
C VAL A 285 47.86 11.09 -9.78
N PRO A 286 47.61 9.97 -9.02
CA PRO A 286 46.85 8.72 -9.25
C PRO A 286 45.79 8.38 -8.17
N GLY A 287 44.90 7.44 -8.49
CA GLY A 287 44.48 6.39 -7.54
C GLY A 287 43.90 6.83 -6.19
N VAL A 288 42.76 7.50 -6.20
CA VAL A 288 41.77 7.37 -5.12
C VAL A 288 40.41 7.33 -5.81
N SER A 289 39.82 6.14 -5.87
CA SER A 289 38.38 6.02 -6.08
C SER A 289 37.72 6.74 -4.91
N GLU A 290 37.39 8.02 -5.07
CA GLU A 290 36.39 8.67 -4.22
C GLU A 290 35.07 7.98 -4.54
N GLN A 291 34.89 6.83 -3.87
CA GLN A 291 33.59 6.27 -3.57
C GLN A 291 32.81 7.40 -2.93
N ILE A 292 31.96 8.07 -3.72
CA ILE A 292 30.76 8.64 -3.16
C ILE A 292 29.95 7.44 -2.71
N GLU A 293 30.24 6.97 -1.49
CA GLU A 293 29.36 6.10 -0.71
C GLU A 293 28.03 6.84 -0.56
N MET A 294 27.18 6.73 -1.57
CA MET A 294 25.75 6.79 -1.34
C MET A 294 25.44 5.58 -0.49
N ARG A 295 25.44 5.81 0.82
CA ARG A 295 24.89 4.92 1.83
C ARG A 295 23.42 4.66 1.50
N THR A 296 23.16 3.71 0.61
CA THR A 296 21.84 3.09 0.46
C THR A 296 21.72 2.13 1.63
N ASP A 297 21.30 2.68 2.77
CA ASP A 297 20.86 1.89 3.89
C ASP A 297 19.68 1.01 3.46
N PRO A 298 19.65 -0.27 3.86
CA PRO A 298 18.64 -1.24 3.50
C PRO A 298 17.34 -0.69 4.05
N ALA A 299 16.48 -0.13 3.18
CA ALA A 299 15.33 0.72 3.53
C ALA A 299 15.41 1.12 5.00
N ALA A 300 16.30 2.08 5.32
CA ALA A 300 16.69 2.38 6.71
C ALA A 300 15.45 2.24 7.58
N PRO A 301 15.48 1.39 8.64
CA PRO A 301 14.32 1.19 9.49
C PRO A 301 13.71 2.56 9.74
N PRO A 302 12.40 2.76 9.47
CA PRO A 302 11.79 4.07 9.29
C PRO A 302 12.42 4.98 10.33
N ALA A 303 13.10 6.04 9.86
CA ALA A 303 13.91 6.89 10.73
C ALA A 303 13.12 7.10 12.02
N ASP A 304 13.74 6.97 13.20
CA ASP A 304 12.98 6.95 14.47
C ASP A 304 11.92 8.06 14.52
N SER A 305 12.19 9.22 13.89
CA SER A 305 11.25 10.32 13.63
C SER A 305 9.96 9.97 12.86
N ALA A 306 10.02 9.16 11.81
CA ALA A 306 8.86 8.67 11.06
C ALA A 306 8.00 7.72 11.91
N VAL A 307 8.63 6.79 12.65
CA VAL A 307 7.91 5.90 13.58
C VAL A 307 7.26 6.72 14.68
N VAL A 308 8.00 7.68 15.26
CA VAL A 308 7.50 8.64 16.26
C VAL A 308 6.31 9.39 15.70
N ARG A 309 6.41 9.98 14.50
CA ARG A 309 5.33 10.75 13.88
C ARG A 309 4.08 9.92 13.64
N ASP A 310 4.24 8.72 13.09
CA ASP A 310 3.09 7.87 12.75
C ASP A 310 2.44 7.33 14.05
N ALA A 311 3.23 6.95 15.05
CA ALA A 311 2.74 6.56 16.37
C ALA A 311 2.06 7.71 17.13
N LEU A 312 2.61 8.93 17.05
CA LEU A 312 1.99 10.14 17.60
C LEU A 312 0.68 10.45 16.88
N GLY A 313 0.63 10.32 15.56
CA GLY A 313 -0.59 10.54 14.77
C GLY A 313 -1.73 9.63 15.22
N VAL A 314 -1.45 8.34 15.38
CA VAL A 314 -2.42 7.37 15.92
C VAL A 314 -2.79 7.69 17.37
N GLY A 315 -1.80 7.96 18.22
CA GLY A 315 -2.00 8.27 19.62
C GLY A 315 -2.84 9.53 19.86
N VAL A 316 -2.65 10.58 19.05
CA VAL A 316 -3.45 11.80 19.09
C VAL A 316 -4.85 11.55 18.58
N ALA A 317 -5.00 10.98 17.38
CA ALA A 317 -6.31 10.77 16.77
C ALA A 317 -7.24 9.91 17.66
N VAL A 318 -6.70 8.82 18.21
CA VAL A 318 -7.48 7.92 19.07
C VAL A 318 -7.57 8.46 20.50
N GLY A 319 -6.48 9.01 21.04
CA GLY A 319 -6.45 9.57 22.38
C GLY A 319 -7.46 10.69 22.60
N LEU A 320 -7.73 11.53 21.59
CA LEU A 320 -8.76 12.58 21.67
C LEU A 320 -10.19 12.02 21.83
N SER A 321 -10.43 10.77 21.43
CA SER A 321 -11.74 10.13 21.56
C SER A 321 -12.11 9.80 23.02
N GLY A 322 -11.14 9.87 23.95
CA GLY A 322 -11.40 9.77 25.39
C GLY A 322 -12.40 10.82 25.88
N PHE A 323 -12.47 11.99 25.24
CA PHE A 323 -13.50 13.00 25.53
C PHE A 323 -14.91 12.42 25.45
N ALA A 324 -15.22 11.66 24.39
CA ALA A 324 -16.52 11.04 24.21
C ALA A 324 -16.81 10.01 25.30
N PHE A 325 -15.79 9.28 25.78
CA PHE A 325 -15.93 8.36 26.90
C PHE A 325 -16.27 9.11 28.18
N GLY A 326 -15.57 10.21 28.47
CA GLY A 326 -15.84 11.06 29.63
C GLY A 326 -17.28 11.58 29.66
N VAL A 327 -17.76 12.11 28.53
CA VAL A 327 -19.15 12.59 28.38
C VAL A 327 -20.15 11.45 28.54
N THR A 328 -19.92 10.32 27.86
CA THR A 328 -20.84 9.16 27.90
C THR A 328 -20.92 8.57 29.31
N SER A 329 -19.79 8.48 30.02
CA SER A 329 -19.71 7.98 31.39
C SER A 329 -20.47 8.89 32.37
N ALA A 330 -20.32 10.21 32.23
CA ALA A 330 -21.08 11.17 33.02
C ALA A 330 -22.59 11.08 32.74
N GLY A 331 -23.00 10.99 31.46
CA GLY A 331 -24.40 10.80 31.07
C GLY A 331 -25.00 9.47 31.56
N ALA A 332 -24.17 8.45 31.75
CA ALA A 332 -24.58 7.17 32.36
C ALA A 332 -24.68 7.24 33.91
N GLY A 333 -24.44 8.40 34.52
CA GLY A 333 -24.51 8.60 35.97
C GLY A 333 -23.27 8.17 36.76
N LEU A 334 -22.14 7.88 36.10
CA LEU A 334 -20.89 7.59 36.79
C LEU A 334 -20.25 8.88 37.31
N GLY A 335 -19.79 8.85 38.56
CA GLY A 335 -19.05 9.97 39.15
C GLY A 335 -17.71 10.21 38.45
N LEU A 336 -17.15 11.41 38.60
CA LEU A 336 -15.86 11.80 38.02
C LEU A 336 -14.74 10.80 38.38
N LEU A 337 -14.65 10.43 39.66
CA LEU A 337 -13.64 9.48 40.14
C LEU A 337 -13.82 8.08 39.55
N GLN A 338 -15.07 7.62 39.39
CA GLN A 338 -15.36 6.32 38.78
C GLN A 338 -14.99 6.32 37.29
N THR A 339 -15.32 7.39 36.58
CA THR A 339 -14.97 7.58 35.16
C THR A 339 -13.45 7.58 34.96
N CYS A 340 -12.71 8.35 35.75
CA CYS A 340 -11.25 8.37 35.69
C CYS A 340 -10.63 7.03 36.10
N ALA A 341 -11.17 6.35 37.12
CA ALA A 341 -10.68 5.04 37.54
C ALA A 341 -10.89 3.98 36.44
N LEU A 342 -12.05 3.97 35.79
CA LEU A 342 -12.31 3.11 34.64
C LEU A 342 -11.34 3.42 33.49
N SER A 343 -11.07 4.70 33.23
CA SER A 343 -10.11 5.16 32.23
C SER A 343 -8.69 4.68 32.47
N LEU A 344 -8.23 4.77 33.72
CA LEU A 344 -6.86 4.42 34.10
C LEU A 344 -6.65 2.90 34.19
N LEU A 345 -7.66 2.14 34.60
CA LEU A 345 -7.52 0.71 34.92
C LEU A 345 -8.00 -0.20 33.78
N VAL A 346 -9.04 0.19 33.07
CA VAL A 346 -9.64 -0.58 31.97
C VAL A 346 -9.24 0.07 30.65
N PHE A 347 -7.94 0.07 30.34
CA PHE A 347 -7.40 0.76 29.17
C PHE A 347 -7.68 -0.01 27.87
N THR A 348 -8.94 -0.03 27.47
CA THR A 348 -9.46 -0.67 26.24
C THR A 348 -10.81 -0.04 25.91
N GLY A 349 -10.82 0.91 24.95
CA GLY A 349 -11.97 1.77 24.70
C GLY A 349 -13.28 1.01 24.45
N ALA A 350 -13.26 -0.03 23.61
CA ALA A 350 -14.45 -0.81 23.29
C ALA A 350 -15.08 -1.47 24.52
N SER A 351 -14.26 -2.04 25.42
CA SER A 351 -14.73 -2.64 26.67
C SER A 351 -15.33 -1.59 27.61
N GLN A 352 -14.74 -0.40 27.66
CA GLN A 352 -15.24 0.69 28.52
C GLN A 352 -16.60 1.20 28.05
N PHE A 353 -16.75 1.46 26.75
CA PHE A 353 -18.03 1.89 26.20
C PHE A 353 -19.11 0.80 26.30
N ALA A 354 -18.75 -0.48 26.14
CA ALA A 354 -19.67 -1.57 26.37
C ALA A 354 -20.15 -1.64 27.83
N LEU A 355 -19.23 -1.48 28.79
CA LEU A 355 -19.56 -1.44 30.21
C LEU A 355 -20.49 -0.28 30.54
N VAL A 356 -20.10 0.95 30.17
CA VAL A 356 -20.86 2.16 30.45
C VAL A 356 -22.23 2.14 29.75
N GLY A 357 -22.28 1.71 28.49
CA GLY A 357 -23.55 1.57 27.76
C GLY A 357 -24.50 0.55 28.41
N ALA A 358 -23.98 -0.57 28.90
CA ALA A 358 -24.80 -1.55 29.61
C ALA A 358 -25.30 -1.04 30.97
N LEU A 359 -24.48 -0.26 31.68
CA LEU A 359 -24.88 0.40 32.94
C LEU A 359 -25.95 1.48 32.69
N ALA A 360 -25.76 2.31 31.65
CA ALA A 360 -26.74 3.34 31.25
C ALA A 360 -28.10 2.73 30.88
N ALA A 361 -28.11 1.54 30.29
CA ALA A 361 -29.32 0.79 29.98
C ALA A 361 -29.98 0.11 31.20
N GLY A 362 -29.50 0.36 32.43
CA GLY A 362 -30.01 -0.25 33.66
C GLY A 362 -29.56 -1.71 33.87
N GLY A 363 -28.52 -2.14 33.16
CA GLY A 363 -27.98 -3.49 33.25
C GLY A 363 -27.28 -3.79 34.58
N ASN A 364 -27.24 -5.08 34.95
CA ASN A 364 -26.52 -5.50 36.17
C ASN A 364 -25.00 -5.26 36.02
N PRO A 365 -24.34 -4.58 36.98
CA PRO A 365 -22.91 -4.24 36.87
C PRO A 365 -21.97 -5.42 36.67
N PHE A 366 -22.26 -6.58 37.25
CA PHE A 366 -21.44 -7.78 37.10
C PHE A 366 -21.56 -8.36 35.69
N THR A 367 -22.77 -8.36 35.12
CA THR A 367 -22.99 -8.81 33.73
C THR A 367 -22.37 -7.87 32.71
N ALA A 368 -22.45 -6.56 32.96
CA ALA A 368 -21.81 -5.54 32.14
C ALA A 368 -20.28 -5.67 32.19
N ALA A 369 -19.71 -5.89 33.38
CA ALA A 369 -18.28 -6.14 33.55
C ALA A 369 -17.83 -7.44 32.85
N ALA A 370 -18.62 -8.51 32.95
CA ALA A 370 -18.34 -9.76 32.25
C ALA A 370 -18.34 -9.57 30.71
N GLY A 371 -19.32 -8.84 30.17
CA GLY A 371 -19.37 -8.51 28.74
C GLY A 371 -18.16 -7.69 28.28
N ALA A 372 -17.79 -6.66 29.05
CA ALA A 372 -16.60 -5.85 28.80
C ALA A 372 -15.29 -6.67 28.86
N PHE A 373 -15.19 -7.60 29.81
CA PHE A 373 -14.08 -8.53 29.94
C PHE A 373 -13.96 -9.43 28.71
N PHE A 374 -15.05 -10.08 28.29
CA PHE A 374 -15.05 -10.96 27.12
C PHE A 374 -14.70 -10.21 25.83
N LEU A 375 -15.13 -8.95 25.70
CA LEU A 375 -14.75 -8.09 24.58
C LEU A 375 -13.24 -7.80 24.59
N GLY A 376 -12.65 -7.64 25.78
CA GLY A 376 -11.23 -7.39 25.99
C GLY A 376 -10.32 -8.62 25.83
N VAL A 377 -10.86 -9.85 25.81
CA VAL A 377 -10.08 -11.09 25.65
C VAL A 377 -9.22 -11.08 24.39
N ARG A 378 -9.65 -10.35 23.34
CA ARG A 378 -8.86 -10.20 22.10
C ARG A 378 -7.45 -9.66 22.35
N ASN A 379 -7.28 -8.80 23.35
CA ASN A 379 -6.00 -8.19 23.68
C ASN A 379 -4.97 -9.23 24.17
N ALA A 380 -5.43 -10.33 24.77
CA ALA A 380 -4.54 -11.44 25.14
C ALA A 380 -3.92 -12.11 23.91
N PHE A 381 -4.66 -12.27 22.81
CA PHE A 381 -4.13 -12.82 21.56
C PHE A 381 -3.13 -11.88 20.89
N TYR A 382 -3.35 -10.56 20.95
CA TYR A 382 -2.33 -9.59 20.52
C TYR A 382 -1.08 -9.70 21.39
N GLY A 383 -1.24 -9.86 22.69
CA GLY A 383 -0.15 -10.07 23.64
C GLY A 383 0.73 -11.27 23.31
N LEU A 384 0.14 -12.39 22.89
CA LEU A 384 0.89 -13.59 22.45
C LEU A 384 1.75 -13.32 21.21
N ARG A 385 1.26 -12.49 20.28
CA ARG A 385 2.02 -12.13 19.08
C ARG A 385 3.10 -11.10 19.40
N LEU A 386 2.78 -10.11 20.23
CA LEU A 386 3.70 -9.04 20.63
C LEU A 386 4.81 -9.54 21.57
N SER A 387 4.59 -10.59 22.35
CA SER A 387 5.61 -11.10 23.28
C SER A 387 6.88 -11.55 22.53
N GLY A 388 6.73 -12.21 21.39
CA GLY A 388 7.85 -12.63 20.53
C GLY A 388 8.43 -11.50 19.66
N LEU A 389 7.60 -10.51 19.30
CA LEU A 389 8.08 -9.35 18.54
C LEU A 389 8.90 -8.40 19.42
N LEU A 390 8.33 -8.00 20.56
CA LEU A 390 8.89 -6.99 21.45
C LEU A 390 9.96 -7.56 22.39
N GLU A 391 9.88 -8.82 22.82
CA GLU A 391 10.84 -9.47 23.74
C GLU A 391 11.23 -8.56 24.93
N LEU A 392 10.24 -7.97 25.59
CA LEU A 392 10.51 -7.03 26.68
C LEU A 392 11.03 -7.77 27.93
N PRO A 393 11.90 -7.11 28.73
CA PRO A 393 12.36 -7.63 30.02
C PRO A 393 11.18 -7.98 30.94
N GLY A 394 11.30 -9.06 31.71
CA GLY A 394 10.23 -9.57 32.57
C GLY A 394 9.60 -8.50 33.48
N ALA A 395 10.43 -7.59 34.01
CA ALA A 395 10.00 -6.52 34.92
C ALA A 395 9.03 -5.49 34.28
N VAL A 396 9.14 -5.24 32.97
CA VAL A 396 8.28 -4.24 32.28
C VAL A 396 7.06 -4.88 31.62
N ARG A 397 6.99 -6.21 31.57
CA ARG A 397 5.89 -6.93 30.90
C ARG A 397 4.51 -6.61 31.46
N PRO A 398 4.29 -6.47 32.79
CA PRO A 398 2.97 -6.11 33.31
C PRO A 398 2.51 -4.72 32.84
N LEU A 399 3.43 -3.75 32.82
CA LEU A 399 3.15 -2.39 32.32
C LEU A 399 2.88 -2.38 30.82
N ALA A 400 3.69 -3.11 30.06
CA ALA A 400 3.47 -3.25 28.62
C ALA A 400 2.15 -3.96 28.30
N ALA A 401 1.77 -4.99 29.07
CA ALA A 401 0.51 -5.72 28.91
C ALA A 401 -0.71 -4.80 29.07
N HIS A 402 -0.62 -3.81 29.97
CA HIS A 402 -1.67 -2.80 30.12
C HIS A 402 -1.88 -1.94 28.87
N TRP A 403 -0.84 -1.76 28.05
CA TRP A 403 -0.91 -1.01 26.79
C TRP A 403 -1.17 -1.89 25.56
N VAL A 404 -1.42 -3.20 25.72
CA VAL A 404 -1.77 -4.06 24.59
C VAL A 404 -3.23 -3.87 24.22
N ILE A 405 -3.45 -3.06 23.17
CA ILE A 405 -4.75 -2.75 22.57
C ILE A 405 -4.60 -2.76 21.04
N ASP A 406 -5.72 -2.65 20.31
CA ASP A 406 -5.75 -2.74 18.85
C ASP A 406 -4.77 -1.76 18.19
N GLU A 407 -4.74 -0.51 18.64
CA GLU A 407 -3.94 0.58 18.07
C GLU A 407 -2.45 0.37 18.26
N THR A 408 -2.02 0.12 19.50
CA THR A 408 -0.60 -0.08 19.84
C THR A 408 -0.07 -1.37 19.22
N SER A 409 -0.93 -2.40 19.11
CA SER A 409 -0.62 -3.65 18.42
C SER A 409 -0.46 -3.44 16.93
N ALA A 410 -1.37 -2.70 16.29
CA ALA A 410 -1.29 -2.39 14.86
C ALA A 410 -0.03 -1.58 14.52
N VAL A 411 0.27 -0.53 15.31
CA VAL A 411 1.47 0.29 15.13
C VAL A 411 2.73 -0.55 15.26
N ALA A 412 2.81 -1.42 16.28
CA ALA A 412 3.98 -2.26 16.52
C ALA A 412 4.16 -3.35 15.45
N LEU A 413 3.07 -4.01 15.03
CA LEU A 413 3.10 -5.08 14.01
C LEU A 413 3.40 -4.57 12.60
N ALA A 414 3.16 -3.28 12.34
CA ALA A 414 3.48 -2.64 11.07
C ALA A 414 4.98 -2.30 10.93
N GLN A 415 5.77 -2.41 12.00
CA GLN A 415 7.19 -2.05 11.98
C GLN A 415 8.06 -3.19 11.42
N PRO A 416 9.12 -2.86 10.67
CA PRO A 416 9.95 -3.86 9.99
C PRO A 416 10.89 -4.62 10.94
N ASP A 417 11.23 -4.04 12.09
CA ASP A 417 12.21 -4.60 13.02
C ASP A 417 11.83 -4.38 14.48
N ARG A 418 12.52 -5.09 15.38
CA ARG A 418 12.22 -5.09 16.82
C ARG A 418 12.42 -3.73 17.48
N ARG A 419 13.43 -2.95 17.06
CA ARG A 419 13.73 -1.66 17.69
C ARG A 419 12.63 -0.66 17.35
N THR A 420 12.26 -0.57 16.07
CA THR A 420 11.16 0.30 15.62
C THR A 420 9.80 -0.18 16.15
N ALA A 421 9.57 -1.49 16.26
CA ALA A 421 8.38 -2.06 16.91
C ALA A 421 8.26 -1.62 18.38
N ARG A 422 9.36 -1.70 19.15
CA ARG A 422 9.39 -1.21 20.54
C ARG A 422 9.13 0.29 20.61
N LEU A 423 9.79 1.07 19.76
CA LEU A 423 9.62 2.52 19.72
C LEU A 423 8.18 2.91 19.39
N GLY A 424 7.60 2.33 18.34
CA GLY A 424 6.22 2.56 17.93
C GLY A 424 5.22 2.13 19.02
N PHE A 425 5.42 0.96 19.63
CA PHE A 425 4.60 0.48 20.75
C PHE A 425 4.63 1.45 21.94
N THR A 426 5.83 1.89 22.35
CA THR A 426 6.00 2.78 23.50
C THR A 426 5.43 4.17 23.23
N ILE A 427 5.68 4.76 22.06
CA ILE A 427 5.18 6.10 21.74
C ILE A 427 3.68 6.10 21.55
N ALA A 428 3.13 5.14 20.81
CA ALA A 428 1.69 5.02 20.64
C ALA A 428 1.02 4.77 22.00
N GLY A 429 1.55 3.83 22.80
CA GLY A 429 1.03 3.51 24.13
C GLY A 429 1.05 4.71 25.08
N LEU A 430 2.18 5.40 25.20
CA LEU A 430 2.32 6.56 26.09
C LEU A 430 1.40 7.71 25.66
N THR A 431 1.42 8.06 24.37
CA THR A 431 0.66 9.19 23.84
C THR A 431 -0.83 8.93 23.98
N LEU A 432 -1.28 7.74 23.58
CA LEU A 432 -2.68 7.34 23.66
C LEU A 432 -3.13 7.26 25.12
N TYR A 433 -2.33 6.66 26.02
CA TYR A 433 -2.68 6.57 27.44
C TYR A 433 -2.84 7.95 28.09
N VAL A 434 -1.89 8.86 27.86
CA VAL A 434 -1.94 10.21 28.44
C VAL A 434 -3.11 11.00 27.86
N LEU A 435 -3.23 11.07 26.53
CA LEU A 435 -4.29 11.87 25.89
C LEU A 435 -5.69 11.30 26.15
N TRP A 436 -5.85 9.97 26.15
CA TRP A 436 -7.12 9.34 26.47
C TRP A 436 -7.58 9.71 27.88
N ASN A 437 -6.72 9.58 28.88
CA ASN A 437 -7.08 9.89 30.27
C ASN A 437 -7.32 11.39 30.49
N LEU A 438 -6.49 12.26 29.88
CA LEU A 438 -6.69 13.71 29.96
C LEU A 438 -8.00 14.14 29.31
N THR A 439 -8.28 13.66 28.09
CA THR A 439 -9.52 14.02 27.41
C THR A 439 -10.74 13.38 28.06
N THR A 440 -10.64 12.18 28.64
CA THR A 440 -11.69 11.59 29.47
C THR A 440 -12.01 12.48 30.67
N LEU A 441 -10.99 12.96 31.39
CA LEU A 441 -11.17 13.89 32.51
C LEU A 441 -11.87 15.17 32.04
N ILE A 442 -11.42 15.77 30.93
CA ILE A 442 -12.02 16.97 30.35
C ILE A 442 -13.48 16.72 29.96
N GLY A 443 -13.78 15.59 29.32
CA GLY A 443 -15.15 15.22 28.92
C GLY A 443 -16.08 15.03 30.11
N ALA A 444 -15.62 14.35 31.15
CA ALA A 444 -16.38 14.12 32.37
C ALA A 444 -16.64 15.43 33.15
N LEU A 445 -15.61 16.29 33.28
CA LEU A 445 -15.76 17.61 33.88
C LEU A 445 -16.69 18.51 33.07
N GLY A 446 -16.54 18.52 31.75
CA GLY A 446 -17.39 19.29 30.84
C GLY A 446 -18.85 18.89 30.95
N ALA A 447 -19.14 17.59 30.95
CA ALA A 447 -20.50 17.09 31.16
C ALA A 447 -21.05 17.49 32.54
N SER A 448 -20.26 17.38 33.61
CA SER A 448 -20.70 17.78 34.96
C SER A 448 -20.96 19.28 35.11
N ALA A 449 -20.27 20.13 34.33
CA ALA A 449 -20.43 21.57 34.34
C ALA A 449 -21.69 22.05 33.59
N LEU A 450 -22.20 21.23 32.66
CA LEU A 450 -23.38 21.53 31.85
C LEU A 450 -24.71 21.24 32.57
N GLY A 451 -24.69 20.59 33.73
CA GLY A 451 -25.88 20.32 34.54
C GLY A 451 -26.68 19.14 33.99
N ASP A 452 -27.97 19.34 33.68
CA ASP A 452 -28.86 18.30 33.16
C ASP A 452 -28.47 17.92 31.72
N THR A 453 -27.70 16.84 31.57
CA THR A 453 -27.18 16.39 30.28
C THR A 453 -28.27 15.94 29.31
N ASP A 454 -29.43 15.51 29.82
CA ASP A 454 -30.58 15.09 29.02
C ASP A 454 -31.26 16.28 28.34
N ALA A 455 -31.28 17.44 29.01
CA ALA A 455 -31.82 18.69 28.47
C ALA A 455 -31.05 19.22 27.25
N TRP A 456 -29.78 18.82 27.09
CA TRP A 456 -28.90 19.24 25.99
C TRP A 456 -28.74 18.18 24.89
N GLY A 457 -29.40 17.02 25.00
CA GLY A 457 -29.28 15.93 24.03
C GLY A 457 -27.87 15.32 23.96
N LEU A 458 -27.10 15.40 25.06
CA LEU A 458 -25.74 14.86 25.12
C LEU A 458 -25.72 13.33 25.21
N ASP A 459 -26.87 12.70 25.47
CA ASP A 459 -27.12 11.27 25.34
C ASP A 459 -26.86 10.76 23.91
N ALA A 460 -27.09 11.60 22.89
CA ALA A 460 -26.80 11.30 21.49
C ALA A 460 -25.33 11.53 21.10
N ALA A 461 -24.55 12.27 21.90
CA ALA A 461 -23.18 12.65 21.55
C ALA A 461 -22.24 11.45 21.48
N GLY A 462 -22.34 10.52 22.42
CA GLY A 462 -21.53 9.28 22.43
C GLY A 462 -21.75 8.45 21.15
N PRO A 463 -22.99 8.03 20.83
CA PRO A 463 -23.31 7.33 19.60
C PRO A 463 -22.93 8.10 18.33
N ALA A 464 -23.14 9.43 18.29
CA ALA A 464 -22.80 10.25 17.14
C ALA A 464 -21.29 10.31 16.87
N VAL A 465 -20.47 10.46 17.91
CA VAL A 465 -19.00 10.40 17.78
C VAL A 465 -18.57 9.01 17.32
N PHE A 466 -19.18 7.94 17.84
CA PHE A 466 -18.90 6.58 17.38
C PHE A 466 -19.25 6.37 15.92
N LEU A 467 -20.41 6.86 15.46
CA LEU A 467 -20.80 6.78 14.06
C LEU A 467 -19.85 7.59 13.17
N ALA A 468 -19.41 8.76 13.62
CA ALA A 468 -18.42 9.58 12.91
C ALA A 468 -17.06 8.87 12.79
N LEU A 469 -16.61 8.17 13.84
CA LEU A 469 -15.38 7.37 13.82
C LEU A 469 -15.53 6.07 13.00
N LEU A 470 -16.70 5.45 13.02
CA LEU A 470 -17.00 4.21 12.30
C LEU A 470 -17.20 4.45 10.80
N ALA A 471 -17.80 5.58 10.40
CA ALA A 471 -18.10 5.91 9.02
C ALA A 471 -16.92 5.72 8.04
N PRO A 472 -15.70 6.24 8.30
CA PRO A 472 -14.55 6.02 7.41
C PRO A 472 -14.08 4.55 7.36
N MET A 473 -14.39 3.75 8.39
CA MET A 473 -14.05 2.32 8.43
C MET A 473 -15.01 1.45 7.61
N LEU A 474 -16.22 1.94 7.28
CA LEU A 474 -17.23 1.21 6.49
C LEU A 474 -17.08 1.40 4.97
N SER A 475 -15.84 1.39 4.48
CA SER A 475 -15.53 1.67 3.08
C SER A 475 -15.84 0.50 2.13
N GLY A 476 -15.70 -0.75 2.60
CA GLY A 476 -15.91 -1.96 1.79
C GLY A 476 -17.22 -2.69 2.06
N THR A 477 -17.56 -3.61 1.15
CA THR A 477 -18.82 -4.38 1.21
C THR A 477 -18.83 -5.40 2.33
N VAL A 478 -17.67 -5.97 2.69
CA VAL A 478 -17.55 -6.92 3.80
C VAL A 478 -17.76 -6.19 5.12
N GLU A 479 -17.11 -5.04 5.30
CA GLU A 479 -17.19 -4.19 6.49
C GLU A 479 -18.62 -3.70 6.71
N ARG A 480 -19.29 -3.22 5.65
CA ARG A 480 -20.70 -2.84 5.69
C ARG A 480 -21.62 -4.01 6.01
N ALA A 481 -21.36 -5.20 5.47
CA ALA A 481 -22.16 -6.39 5.76
C ALA A 481 -21.97 -6.87 7.21
N VAL A 482 -20.75 -6.82 7.75
CA VAL A 482 -20.46 -7.10 9.17
C VAL A 482 -21.19 -6.11 10.07
N ALA A 483 -21.11 -4.81 9.76
CA ALA A 483 -21.80 -3.78 10.53
C ALA A 483 -23.32 -3.96 10.49
N GLY A 484 -23.89 -4.18 9.29
CA GLY A 484 -25.33 -4.40 9.12
C GLY A 484 -25.83 -5.64 9.86
N LEU A 485 -25.11 -6.77 9.76
CA LEU A 485 -25.46 -7.98 10.51
C LEU A 485 -25.29 -7.79 12.02
N GLY A 486 -24.25 -7.07 12.46
CA GLY A 486 -24.05 -6.72 13.86
C GLY A 486 -25.22 -5.91 14.41
N VAL A 487 -25.65 -4.85 13.72
CA VAL A 487 -26.83 -4.04 14.09
C VAL A 487 -28.08 -4.89 14.17
N LEU A 488 -28.33 -5.75 13.17
CA LEU A 488 -29.48 -6.65 13.15
C LEU A 488 -29.47 -7.59 14.37
N LEU A 489 -28.33 -8.21 14.67
CA LEU A 489 -28.18 -9.11 15.82
C LEU A 489 -28.41 -8.38 17.14
N VAL A 490 -27.87 -7.16 17.30
CA VAL A 490 -28.13 -6.35 18.50
C VAL A 490 -29.62 -6.08 18.65
N LEU A 491 -30.28 -5.55 17.61
CA LEU A 491 -31.69 -5.14 17.68
C LEU A 491 -32.63 -6.33 17.95
N LEU A 492 -32.34 -7.50 17.40
CA LEU A 492 -33.11 -8.72 17.65
C LEU A 492 -32.89 -9.31 19.04
N CYS A 493 -31.67 -9.21 19.58
CA CYS A 493 -31.33 -9.78 20.87
C CYS A 493 -31.64 -8.85 22.06
N GLN A 494 -31.66 -7.54 21.84
CA GLN A 494 -31.85 -6.53 22.88
C GLN A 494 -33.15 -6.68 23.71
N PRO A 495 -34.31 -7.10 23.16
CA PRO A 495 -35.52 -7.29 23.98
C PRO A 495 -35.55 -8.62 24.74
N VAL A 496 -34.68 -9.57 24.42
CA VAL A 496 -34.78 -10.97 24.91
C VAL A 496 -33.62 -11.37 25.82
N LEU A 497 -32.43 -10.81 25.60
CA LEU A 497 -31.22 -11.19 26.31
C LEU A 497 -30.85 -10.17 27.39
N PRO A 498 -30.19 -10.61 28.49
CA PRO A 498 -29.67 -9.71 29.51
C PRO A 498 -28.74 -8.64 28.94
N ALA A 499 -28.68 -7.48 29.60
CA ALA A 499 -27.80 -6.38 29.21
C ALA A 499 -26.34 -6.86 29.02
N GLY A 500 -25.69 -6.40 27.95
CA GLY A 500 -24.33 -6.79 27.56
C GLY A 500 -24.23 -8.05 26.69
N VAL A 501 -25.18 -9.00 26.78
CA VAL A 501 -25.18 -10.21 25.94
C VAL A 501 -25.40 -9.90 24.44
N PRO A 502 -26.31 -8.98 24.04
CA PRO A 502 -26.47 -8.62 22.63
C PRO A 502 -25.17 -8.16 21.94
N VAL A 503 -24.28 -7.48 22.67
CA VAL A 503 -22.98 -7.02 22.14
C VAL A 503 -22.07 -8.20 21.81
N LEU A 504 -22.06 -9.24 22.65
CA LEU A 504 -21.29 -10.46 22.41
C LEU A 504 -21.83 -11.24 21.20
N VAL A 505 -23.16 -11.30 21.04
CA VAL A 505 -23.80 -11.93 19.88
C VAL A 505 -23.47 -11.17 18.60
N ALA A 506 -23.49 -9.83 18.64
CA ALA A 506 -23.14 -8.99 17.50
C ALA A 506 -21.71 -9.20 17.01
N ALA A 507 -20.77 -9.53 17.90
CA ALA A 507 -19.39 -9.85 17.53
C ALA A 507 -19.29 -11.09 16.60
N LEU A 508 -20.29 -11.99 16.61
CA LEU A 508 -20.36 -13.14 15.70
C LEU A 508 -20.65 -12.74 14.24
N ALA A 509 -21.05 -11.50 13.98
CA ALA A 509 -21.27 -11.00 12.64
C ALA A 509 -20.00 -11.07 11.78
N ALA A 510 -18.84 -10.74 12.36
CA ALA A 510 -17.55 -10.76 11.65
C ALA A 510 -17.18 -12.16 11.13
N PRO A 511 -17.08 -13.21 11.97
CA PRO A 511 -16.77 -14.56 11.48
C PRO A 511 -17.84 -15.13 10.56
N ALA A 512 -19.13 -14.81 10.78
CA ALA A 512 -20.21 -15.27 9.90
C ALA A 512 -20.09 -14.68 8.48
N VAL A 513 -19.89 -13.37 8.35
CA VAL A 513 -19.73 -12.72 7.05
C VAL A 513 -18.43 -13.17 6.38
N LEU A 514 -17.32 -13.28 7.12
CA LEU A 514 -16.03 -13.70 6.57
C LEU A 514 -16.06 -15.16 6.08
N THR A 515 -16.77 -16.06 6.76
CA THR A 515 -16.91 -17.46 6.31
C THR A 515 -17.78 -17.58 5.06
N VAL A 516 -18.88 -16.81 4.97
CA VAL A 516 -19.70 -16.75 3.76
C VAL A 516 -18.91 -16.16 2.59
N HIS A 517 -18.19 -15.06 2.82
CA HIS A 517 -17.34 -14.44 1.82
C HIS A 517 -16.24 -15.40 1.34
N GLY A 518 -15.57 -16.10 2.26
CA GLY A 518 -14.56 -17.11 1.95
C GLY A 518 -15.09 -18.34 1.20
N ARG A 519 -16.35 -18.74 1.44
CA ARG A 519 -17.01 -19.82 0.69
C ARG A 519 -17.41 -19.38 -0.71
N MET A 520 -17.88 -18.15 -0.87
CA MET A 520 -18.22 -17.59 -2.19
C MET A 520 -16.99 -17.37 -3.07
N THR A 521 -15.82 -17.07 -2.48
CA THR A 521 -14.56 -16.95 -3.23
C THR A 521 -13.89 -18.30 -3.50
N ARG A 522 -14.07 -19.32 -2.64
CA ARG A 522 -13.60 -20.70 -2.90
C ARG A 522 -14.46 -21.46 -3.90
N GLY A 523 -15.76 -21.18 -3.99
CA GLY A 523 -16.66 -21.78 -4.99
C GLY A 523 -16.37 -21.38 -6.45
N THR A 524 -15.43 -20.46 -6.67
CA THR A 524 -14.99 -20.01 -7.99
C THR A 524 -13.65 -20.61 -8.45
N GLU A 525 -13.02 -21.50 -7.67
CA GLU A 525 -11.94 -22.34 -8.18
C GLU A 525 -12.52 -23.59 -8.86
N PRO A 526 -12.16 -23.90 -10.12
CA PRO A 526 -12.53 -25.16 -10.75
C PRO A 526 -11.92 -26.31 -9.94
N GLY A 527 -12.77 -27.20 -9.43
CA GLY A 527 -12.33 -28.34 -8.65
C GLY A 527 -11.42 -29.26 -9.46
N GLU A 528 -10.23 -29.52 -8.91
CA GLU A 528 -9.59 -30.83 -9.01
C GLU A 528 -10.56 -31.88 -8.46
N ARG A 529 -11.31 -32.53 -9.34
CA ARG A 529 -11.87 -33.86 -9.04
C ARG A 529 -10.82 -34.87 -9.46
N ARG A 530 -10.30 -35.59 -8.46
CA ARG A 530 -9.62 -36.87 -8.61
C ARG A 530 -10.51 -37.89 -9.30
#